data_AF-A0A5R9DZD5-F1
#
_entry.id   AF-A0A5R9DZD5-F1
#
_cell.length_a   1.000
_cell.length_b   1.000
_cell.length_c   1.000
_cell.angle_alpha   90.00
_cell.angle_beta   90.00
_cell.angle_gamma   90.00
#
_symmetry.space_group_name_H-M   'P 1'
#
loop_
_entity.id
_entity.type
_entity.pdbx_description
1 polymer ?
#
loop_
_entity_poly.entity_id
_entity_poly.type
_entity_poly.pdbx_seq_one_letter_code
_entity_poly.pdbx_strand_id
1 'polypeptide(L)'
;MACAAAGPAAGLYQRPEQYAANLARLQANRTTAAAPGAPRGGSALLAGLLRCGVCGGHKIASQYHRHGPHPVTHRYTCAYEPVNYGTGKPCQTIAGPPLDAHAVTQVMQAIAPAGLEVSLRSAEQDEAERAMLDRLWHQRVKRARIGRPRWPNRPRWRPTTSGFVRSARQC
;
A
#
# COMPACT_ATOMS: atom_id res chain seq x y z
N MET A 1 -21.44 19.75 27.99
CA MET A 1 -22.31 18.65 28.47
C MET A 1 -22.47 17.67 27.33
N ALA A 2 -22.47 16.40 27.68
CA ALA A 2 -22.08 15.26 26.86
C ALA A 2 -23.11 14.82 25.81
N CYS A 3 -22.56 14.21 24.76
CA CYS A 3 -23.04 13.02 24.04
C CYS A 3 -24.48 12.98 23.49
N ALA A 4 -24.58 13.03 22.16
CA ALA A 4 -25.61 12.29 21.42
C ALA A 4 -24.93 11.17 20.61
N ALA A 5 -24.94 9.99 21.23
CA ALA A 5 -24.73 8.63 20.73
C ALA A 5 -24.14 8.44 19.31
N ALA A 6 -22.84 8.15 19.28
CA ALA A 6 -22.31 7.15 18.36
C ALA A 6 -22.85 5.77 18.79
N GLY A 7 -23.85 5.26 18.06
CA GLY A 7 -24.30 3.87 18.15
C GLY A 7 -23.74 3.06 16.98
N PRO A 8 -23.10 1.90 17.19
CA PRO A 8 -22.54 1.11 16.10
C PRO A 8 -23.63 0.20 15.52
N ALA A 9 -24.12 0.55 14.34
CA ALA A 9 -24.80 -0.38 13.44
C ALA A 9 -23.99 -0.47 12.14
N ALA A 10 -22.87 -1.19 12.21
CA ALA A 10 -22.07 -1.58 11.07
C ALA A 10 -22.83 -2.66 10.28
N GLY A 11 -23.54 -2.26 9.23
CA GLY A 11 -24.28 -3.16 8.36
C GLY A 11 -24.52 -2.57 6.97
N LEU A 12 -23.60 -2.86 6.04
CA LEU A 12 -23.77 -2.86 4.58
C LEU A 12 -24.64 -1.76 3.94
N TYR A 13 -24.12 -0.55 3.82
CA TYR A 13 -24.40 0.30 2.67
C TYR A 13 -23.10 0.47 1.88
N GLN A 14 -22.91 -0.35 0.83
CA GLN A 14 -21.86 -0.04 -0.14
C GLN A 14 -22.26 1.27 -0.82
N ARG A 15 -21.34 2.25 -0.85
CA ARG A 15 -21.57 3.50 -1.57
C ARG A 15 -21.93 3.18 -3.03
N PRO A 16 -22.87 3.91 -3.67
CA PRO A 16 -23.28 3.63 -5.05
C PRO A 16 -22.11 3.52 -6.04
N GLU A 17 -21.08 4.36 -5.87
CA GLU A 17 -19.83 4.32 -6.65
C GLU A 17 -19.06 3.01 -6.47
N GLN A 18 -18.98 2.52 -5.22
CA GLN A 18 -18.30 1.27 -4.91
C GLN A 18 -19.06 0.07 -5.50
N TYR A 19 -20.38 0.12 -5.48
CA TYR A 19 -21.23 -0.87 -6.14
C TYR A 19 -21.00 -0.88 -7.65
N ALA A 20 -21.03 0.28 -8.31
CA ALA A 20 -20.77 0.39 -9.74
C ALA A 20 -19.37 -0.11 -10.13
N ALA A 21 -18.34 0.25 -9.35
CA ALA A 21 -16.97 -0.24 -9.56
C ALA A 21 -16.88 -1.77 -9.40
N ASN A 22 -17.59 -2.34 -8.41
CA ASN A 22 -17.65 -3.78 -8.22
C ASN A 22 -18.32 -4.49 -9.40
N LEU A 23 -19.43 -3.96 -9.93
CA LEU A 23 -20.09 -4.51 -11.12
C LEU A 23 -19.16 -4.51 -12.35
N ALA A 24 -18.42 -3.43 -12.58
CA ALA A 24 -17.44 -3.35 -13.66
C ALA A 24 -16.34 -4.42 -13.51
N ARG A 25 -15.83 -4.62 -12.28
CA ARG A 25 -14.84 -5.67 -11.98
C ARG A 25 -15.42 -7.07 -12.22
N LEU A 26 -16.65 -7.33 -11.79
CA LEU A 26 -17.32 -8.60 -12.03
C LEU A 26 -17.50 -8.87 -13.53
N GLN A 27 -17.83 -7.84 -14.32
CA GLN A 27 -17.94 -7.95 -15.77
C GLN A 27 -16.59 -8.26 -16.43
N ALA A 28 -15.51 -7.59 -16.03
CA ALA A 28 -14.16 -7.85 -16.52
C ALA A 28 -13.65 -9.25 -16.13
N ASN A 29 -14.05 -9.74 -14.96
CA ASN A 29 -13.63 -11.04 -14.43
C ASN A 29 -14.38 -12.24 -15.04
N ARG A 30 -15.41 -12.00 -15.86
CA ARG A 30 -16.19 -13.08 -16.50
C ARG A 30 -15.28 -14.01 -17.29
N THR A 31 -15.56 -15.30 -17.21
CA THR A 31 -14.83 -16.35 -17.95
C THR A 31 -15.35 -16.50 -19.38
N THR A 32 -15.47 -15.40 -20.12
CA THR A 32 -15.91 -15.39 -21.52
C THR A 32 -14.75 -15.04 -22.46
N ALA A 33 -14.91 -15.30 -23.76
CA ALA A 33 -13.91 -14.95 -24.77
C ALA A 33 -13.74 -13.42 -24.92
N ALA A 34 -14.82 -12.66 -24.71
CA ALA A 34 -14.81 -11.20 -24.80
C ALA A 34 -14.13 -10.54 -23.60
N ALA A 35 -14.33 -11.06 -22.39
CA ALA A 35 -13.75 -10.49 -21.19
C ALA A 35 -12.29 -10.95 -20.96
N PRO A 36 -11.44 -10.13 -20.29
CA PRO A 36 -10.11 -10.56 -19.89
C PRO A 36 -10.14 -11.81 -18.99
N GLY A 37 -11.09 -11.85 -18.07
CA GLY A 37 -11.17 -12.87 -17.02
C GLY A 37 -10.49 -12.41 -15.73
N ALA A 38 -10.76 -13.15 -14.66
CA ALA A 38 -10.18 -12.83 -13.35
C ALA A 38 -8.64 -12.95 -13.36
N PRO A 39 -7.91 -11.99 -12.76
CA PRO A 39 -6.48 -12.13 -12.51
C PRO A 39 -6.20 -13.41 -11.72
N ARG A 40 -5.22 -14.20 -12.17
CA ARG A 40 -4.78 -15.43 -11.51
C ARG A 40 -3.35 -15.25 -11.04
N GLY A 41 -2.97 -15.87 -9.91
CA GLY A 41 -1.62 -15.76 -9.33
C GLY A 41 -0.51 -16.52 -10.07
N GLY A 42 -0.62 -16.67 -11.40
CA GLY A 42 0.38 -17.37 -12.22
C GLY A 42 1.46 -16.43 -12.76
N SER A 43 2.52 -16.99 -13.35
CA SER A 43 3.64 -16.22 -13.92
C SER A 43 3.32 -15.47 -15.21
N ALA A 44 2.16 -15.72 -15.83
CA ALA A 44 1.77 -15.09 -17.09
C ALA A 44 1.11 -13.73 -16.87
N LEU A 45 1.88 -12.65 -17.03
CA LEU A 45 1.43 -11.28 -16.78
C LEU A 45 0.28 -10.85 -17.71
N LEU A 46 0.33 -11.28 -18.97
CA LEU A 46 -0.59 -10.86 -20.02
C LEU A 46 -1.73 -11.87 -20.25
N ALA A 47 -1.94 -12.78 -19.29
CA ALA A 47 -3.03 -13.75 -19.35
C ALA A 47 -4.38 -13.03 -19.47
N GLY A 48 -5.14 -13.37 -20.51
CA GLY A 48 -6.45 -12.78 -20.77
C GLY A 48 -6.44 -11.43 -21.49
N LEU A 49 -5.29 -10.79 -21.66
CA LEU A 49 -5.15 -9.51 -22.35
C LEU A 49 -4.78 -9.66 -23.82
N LEU A 50 -3.97 -10.66 -24.16
CA LEU A 50 -3.47 -10.85 -25.51
C LEU A 50 -4.55 -11.28 -26.50
N ARG A 51 -4.54 -10.67 -27.68
CA ARG A 51 -5.41 -10.97 -28.83
C ARG A 51 -4.57 -11.35 -30.04
N CYS A 52 -5.02 -12.34 -30.80
CA CYS A 52 -4.31 -12.85 -31.96
C CYS A 52 -4.52 -11.94 -33.17
N GLY A 53 -3.43 -11.45 -33.77
CA GLY A 53 -3.50 -10.65 -35.01
C GLY A 53 -3.79 -11.48 -36.27
N VAL A 54 -3.56 -12.79 -36.23
CA VAL A 54 -3.69 -13.68 -37.40
C VAL A 54 -5.15 -14.09 -37.63
N CYS A 55 -5.87 -14.51 -36.58
CA CYS A 55 -7.23 -15.04 -36.71
C CYS A 55 -8.32 -14.02 -36.37
N GLY A 56 -8.02 -12.72 -36.42
CA GLY A 56 -9.03 -11.66 -36.26
C GLY A 56 -9.36 -11.26 -34.82
N GLY A 57 -8.41 -11.35 -33.89
CA GLY A 57 -8.53 -10.77 -32.55
C GLY A 57 -9.02 -11.73 -31.45
N HIS A 58 -8.98 -13.05 -31.69
CA HIS A 58 -9.35 -14.01 -30.65
C HIS A 58 -8.40 -13.97 -29.44
N LYS A 59 -8.94 -14.24 -28.26
CA LYS A 59 -8.16 -14.27 -27.01
C LYS A 59 -7.10 -15.35 -27.05
N ILE A 60 -5.87 -14.99 -26.71
CA ILE A 60 -4.76 -15.93 -26.58
C ILE A 60 -4.75 -16.53 -25.18
N ALA A 61 -4.63 -17.86 -25.10
CA ALA A 61 -4.57 -18.58 -23.84
C ALA A 61 -3.12 -18.69 -23.34
N SER A 62 -2.93 -18.53 -22.03
CA SER A 62 -1.66 -18.86 -21.37
C SER A 62 -1.59 -20.36 -21.08
N GLN A 63 -0.56 -21.02 -21.56
CA GLN A 63 -0.25 -22.41 -21.25
C GLN A 63 0.95 -22.45 -20.32
N TYR A 64 0.84 -23.18 -19.20
CA TYR A 64 1.92 -23.35 -18.25
C TYR A 64 2.59 -24.70 -18.48
N HIS A 65 3.92 -24.70 -18.45
CA HIS A 65 4.74 -25.88 -18.65
C HIS A 65 5.73 -26.01 -17.50
N ARG A 66 5.78 -27.20 -16.88
CA ARG A 66 6.77 -27.55 -15.87
C ARG A 66 7.69 -28.62 -16.45
N HIS A 67 8.98 -28.30 -16.56
CA HIS A 67 9.99 -29.23 -17.06
C HIS A 67 10.84 -29.75 -15.89
N GLY A 68 10.44 -30.87 -15.29
CA GLY A 68 11.19 -31.53 -14.21
C GLY A 68 11.47 -30.58 -13.03
N PRO A 69 12.75 -30.39 -12.63
CA PRO A 69 13.13 -29.51 -11.52
C PRO A 69 13.16 -28.01 -11.89
N HIS A 70 12.93 -27.65 -13.16
CA HIS A 70 12.99 -26.25 -13.58
C HIS A 70 11.75 -25.46 -13.14
N PRO A 71 11.88 -24.12 -13.01
CA PRO A 71 10.75 -23.24 -12.73
C PRO A 71 9.61 -23.43 -13.74
N VAL A 72 8.37 -23.21 -13.29
CA VAL A 72 7.20 -23.21 -14.18
C VAL A 72 7.38 -22.07 -15.19
N THR A 73 7.31 -22.42 -16.47
CA THR A 73 7.36 -21.46 -17.58
C THR A 73 5.98 -21.36 -18.23
N HIS A 74 5.74 -20.30 -19.00
CA HIS A 74 4.48 -20.12 -19.72
C HIS A 74 4.69 -19.70 -21.18
N ARG A 75 3.71 -20.04 -22.01
CA ARG A 75 3.60 -19.62 -23.41
C ARG A 75 2.22 -19.08 -23.68
N TYR A 76 2.13 -18.17 -24.64
CA TYR A 76 0.87 -17.62 -25.13
C TYR A 76 0.55 -18.27 -26.47
N THR A 77 -0.49 -19.08 -26.51
CA THR A 77 -0.86 -19.84 -27.70
C THR A 77 -2.27 -19.51 -28.14
N CYS A 78 -2.42 -19.08 -29.38
CA CYS A 78 -3.73 -18.93 -30.00
C CYS A 78 -4.21 -20.30 -30.47
N ALA A 79 -5.02 -20.96 -29.63
CA ALA A 79 -5.61 -22.26 -29.92
C ALA A 79 -7.12 -22.17 -30.17
N TYR A 80 -7.61 -21.01 -30.61
CA TYR A 80 -9.06 -20.77 -30.75
C TYR A 80 -9.73 -21.78 -31.68
N GLU A 81 -9.18 -21.97 -32.88
CA GLU A 81 -9.73 -22.90 -33.87
C GLU A 81 -9.71 -24.36 -33.40
N PRO A 82 -8.58 -24.93 -32.95
CA PRO A 82 -8.55 -26.31 -32.48
C PRO A 82 -9.36 -26.53 -31.20
N VAL A 83 -9.50 -25.54 -30.31
CA VAL A 83 -10.28 -25.69 -29.06
C VAL A 83 -11.79 -25.61 -29.31
N ASN A 84 -12.25 -24.73 -30.19
CA ASN A 84 -13.70 -24.54 -30.42
C ASN A 84 -14.26 -25.44 -31.52
N TYR A 85 -13.47 -25.77 -32.53
CA TYR A 85 -13.94 -26.51 -33.71
C TYR A 85 -13.26 -27.87 -33.89
N GLY A 86 -12.22 -28.19 -33.12
CA GLY A 86 -11.48 -29.44 -33.25
C GLY A 86 -10.67 -29.55 -34.56
N THR A 87 -10.53 -28.45 -35.28
CA THR A 87 -9.86 -28.39 -36.59
C THR A 87 -8.62 -27.51 -36.55
N GLY A 88 -7.74 -27.72 -37.53
CA GLY A 88 -6.60 -26.83 -37.76
C GLY A 88 -5.46 -26.98 -36.75
N LYS A 89 -4.56 -25.99 -36.80
CA LYS A 89 -3.38 -25.88 -35.93
C LYS A 89 -3.46 -24.57 -35.16
N PRO A 90 -2.78 -24.43 -34.00
CA PRO A 90 -2.71 -23.15 -33.32
C PRO A 90 -2.13 -22.07 -34.24
N CYS A 91 -2.76 -20.90 -34.30
CA CYS A 91 -2.37 -19.83 -35.23
C CYS A 91 -0.97 -19.29 -34.93
N GLN A 92 -0.65 -19.12 -33.65
CA GLN A 92 0.64 -18.63 -33.19
C GLN A 92 0.92 -19.10 -31.77
N THR A 93 2.21 -19.29 -31.46
CA THR A 93 2.72 -19.60 -30.12
C THR A 93 3.86 -18.65 -29.81
N ILE A 94 3.77 -17.92 -28.70
CA ILE A 94 4.76 -16.93 -28.29
C ILE A 94 5.32 -17.31 -26.91
N ALA A 95 6.63 -17.17 -26.74
CA ALA A 95 7.28 -17.37 -25.45
C ALA A 95 6.85 -16.29 -24.45
N GLY A 96 6.38 -16.70 -23.28
CA GLY A 96 5.82 -15.80 -22.28
C GLY A 96 6.81 -14.84 -21.63
N PRO A 97 7.91 -15.32 -21.01
CA PRO A 97 8.85 -14.49 -20.27
C PRO A 97 9.43 -13.28 -21.04
N PRO A 98 9.93 -13.42 -22.29
CA PRO A 98 10.46 -12.27 -23.01
C PRO A 98 9.36 -11.26 -23.40
N LEU A 99 8.15 -11.73 -23.73
CA LEU A 99 7.03 -10.85 -24.04
C LEU A 99 6.57 -10.07 -22.81
N ASP A 100 6.47 -10.74 -21.66
CA ASP A 100 6.09 -10.10 -20.40
C ASP A 100 7.15 -9.07 -19.98
N ALA A 101 8.43 -9.40 -20.09
CA ALA A 101 9.52 -8.46 -19.81
C ALA A 101 9.44 -7.22 -20.70
N HIS A 102 9.21 -7.39 -22.00
CA HIS A 102 9.03 -6.28 -22.92
C HIS A 102 7.83 -5.39 -22.54
N ALA A 103 6.68 -6.00 -22.23
CA ALA A 103 5.49 -5.27 -21.80
C ALA A 103 5.73 -4.48 -20.50
N VAL A 104 6.43 -5.08 -19.53
CA VAL A 104 6.84 -4.39 -18.29
C VAL A 104 7.70 -3.18 -18.61
N THR A 105 8.71 -3.32 -19.47
CA THR A 105 9.57 -2.20 -19.86
C THR A 105 8.77 -1.06 -20.48
N GLN A 106 7.85 -1.35 -21.38
CA GLN A 106 7.00 -0.34 -22.02
C GLN A 106 6.12 0.40 -21.01
N VAL A 107 5.47 -0.34 -20.10
CA VAL A 107 4.64 0.26 -19.05
C VAL A 107 5.50 1.13 -18.12
N MET A 108 6.67 0.65 -17.72
CA MET A 108 7.58 1.41 -16.86
C MET A 108 8.07 2.70 -17.53
N GLN A 109 8.37 2.66 -18.83
CA GLN A 109 8.71 3.86 -19.60
C GLN A 109 7.55 4.86 -19.67
N ALA A 110 6.32 4.38 -19.83
CA ALA A 110 5.13 5.23 -19.88
C ALA A 110 4.83 5.91 -18.55
N ILE A 111 5.05 5.24 -17.41
CA ILE A 111 4.78 5.79 -16.08
C ILE A 111 5.96 6.57 -15.47
N ALA A 112 7.17 6.39 -15.98
CA ALA A 112 8.38 7.05 -15.49
C ALA A 112 8.22 8.57 -15.23
N PRO A 113 7.63 9.39 -16.13
CA PRO A 113 7.48 10.83 -15.87
C PRO A 113 6.58 11.13 -14.67
N ALA A 114 5.45 10.44 -14.53
CA ALA A 114 4.56 10.59 -13.38
C ALA A 114 5.22 10.07 -12.09
N GLY A 115 6.05 9.02 -12.20
CA GLY A 115 6.84 8.49 -11.09
C GLY A 115 7.80 9.54 -10.52
N LEU A 116 8.47 10.32 -11.38
CA LEU A 116 9.40 11.35 -10.96
C LEU A 116 8.72 12.45 -10.13
N GLU A 117 7.57 12.95 -10.58
CA GLU A 117 6.80 13.98 -9.86
C GLU A 117 6.36 13.49 -8.48
N VAL A 118 5.90 12.24 -8.38
CA VAL A 118 5.51 11.63 -7.12
C VAL A 118 6.72 11.47 -6.19
N SER A 119 7.87 11.04 -6.72
CA SER A 119 9.11 10.92 -5.93
C SER A 119 9.58 12.28 -5.39
N LEU A 120 9.52 13.34 -6.20
CA LEU A 120 9.86 14.69 -5.76
C LEU A 120 8.92 15.18 -4.66
N ARG A 121 7.61 15.00 -4.84
CA ARG A 121 6.62 15.36 -3.81
C ARG A 121 6.84 14.58 -2.51
N SER A 122 7.18 13.30 -2.60
CA SER A 122 7.50 12.48 -1.42
C SER A 122 8.75 13.01 -0.71
N ALA A 123 9.79 13.41 -1.45
CA ALA A 123 11.00 13.99 -0.88
C ALA A 123 10.71 15.33 -0.16
N GLU A 124 9.89 16.19 -0.76
CA GLU A 124 9.44 17.45 -0.13
C GLU A 124 8.65 17.18 1.18
N GLN A 125 7.79 16.15 1.18
CA GLN A 125 7.05 15.75 2.38
C GLN A 125 8.00 15.25 3.49
N ASP A 126 8.98 14.42 3.14
CA ASP A 126 9.99 13.92 4.08
C ASP A 126 10.82 15.07 4.67
N GLU A 127 11.21 16.05 3.85
CA GLU A 127 11.94 17.24 4.32
C GLU A 127 11.09 18.10 5.25
N ALA A 128 9.81 18.31 4.93
CA ALA A 128 8.88 19.05 5.77
C ALA A 128 8.67 18.35 7.12
N GLU A 129 8.54 17.02 7.12
CA GLU A 129 8.43 16.22 8.34
C GLU A 129 9.69 16.34 9.20
N ARG A 130 10.89 16.21 8.60
CA ARG A 130 12.17 16.39 9.29
C ARG A 130 12.30 17.78 9.91
N ALA A 131 11.93 18.83 9.18
CA ALA A 131 11.97 20.20 9.69
C ALA A 131 10.98 20.42 10.85
N MET A 132 9.80 19.80 10.78
CA MET A 132 8.82 19.82 11.88
C MET A 132 9.35 19.12 13.13
N LEU A 133 9.91 17.91 12.98
CA LEU A 133 10.51 17.15 14.07
C LEU A 133 11.68 17.91 14.71
N ASP A 134 12.52 18.54 13.90
CA ASP A 134 13.65 19.34 14.39
C ASP A 134 13.17 20.57 15.20
N ARG A 135 12.13 21.26 14.74
CA ARG A 135 11.50 22.35 15.51
C ARG A 135 10.94 21.85 16.85
N LEU A 136 10.25 20.71 16.86
CA LEU A 136 9.72 20.11 18.07
C LEU A 136 10.85 19.71 19.04
N TRP A 137 11.95 19.15 18.52
CA TRP A 137 13.14 18.84 19.29
C TRP A 137 13.76 20.09 19.92
N HIS A 138 14.00 21.13 19.13
CA HIS A 138 14.55 22.40 19.63
C HIS A 138 13.69 23.03 20.74
N GLN A 139 12.36 22.97 20.60
CA GLN A 139 11.45 23.44 21.64
C GLN A 139 11.56 22.61 22.92
N ARG A 140 11.67 21.28 22.83
CA ARG A 140 11.88 20.40 23.99
C ARG A 140 13.18 20.72 24.72
N VAL A 141 14.29 20.89 23.98
CA VAL A 141 15.59 21.26 24.57
C VAL A 141 15.53 22.61 25.28
N LYS A 142 14.93 23.64 24.65
CA LYS A 142 14.75 24.97 25.27
C LYS A 142 13.94 24.89 26.57
N ARG A 143 12.82 24.15 26.59
CA ARG A 143 12.00 23.95 27.80
C ARG A 143 12.77 23.25 28.91
N ALA A 144 13.55 22.22 28.59
CA ALA A 144 14.39 21.54 29.56
C ALA A 144 15.48 22.46 30.15
N ARG A 145 16.00 23.42 29.37
CA ARG A 145 16.98 24.41 29.82
C ARG A 145 16.39 25.47 30.75
N ILE A 146 15.17 25.97 30.46
CA ILE A 146 14.49 27.02 31.25
C ILE A 146 13.87 26.44 32.53
N GLY A 147 13.43 25.18 32.50
CA GLY A 147 12.68 24.52 33.59
C GLY A 147 13.47 24.16 34.85
N ARG A 148 14.75 24.54 34.98
CA ARG A 148 15.45 24.46 36.26
C ARG A 148 15.35 25.80 36.98
N PRO A 149 14.45 25.97 37.97
CA PRO A 149 14.51 27.15 38.83
C PRO A 149 15.88 27.16 39.51
N ARG A 150 16.65 28.23 39.30
CA ARG A 150 17.84 28.52 40.10
C ARG A 150 17.33 28.86 41.50
N TRP A 151 17.25 27.86 42.37
CA TRP A 151 16.88 28.03 43.76
C TRP A 151 17.86 29.04 44.39
N PRO A 152 17.42 30.25 44.78
CA PRO A 152 18.32 31.21 45.40
C PRO A 152 18.75 30.68 46.76
N ASN A 153 20.03 30.83 47.03
CA ASN A 153 20.78 30.45 48.24
C ASN A 153 19.89 30.15 49.46
N ARG A 154 19.63 28.86 49.72
CA ARG A 154 18.87 28.41 50.89
C ARG A 154 19.76 28.70 52.11
N PRO A 155 19.39 29.59 53.05
CA PRO A 155 20.24 29.85 54.21
C PRO A 155 20.47 28.52 54.94
N ARG A 156 21.74 28.26 55.30
CA ARG A 156 22.15 27.07 56.03
C ARG A 156 21.33 26.99 57.31
N TRP A 157 20.41 26.03 57.37
CA TRP A 157 19.56 25.82 58.54
C TRP A 157 20.47 25.56 59.75
N ARG A 158 20.44 26.45 60.75
CA ARG A 158 21.08 26.26 62.05
C ARG A 158 19.97 26.02 63.07
N PRO A 159 19.94 24.88 63.78
CA PRO A 159 19.02 24.72 64.89
C PRO A 159 19.43 25.66 66.02
N THR A 160 18.54 26.58 66.41
CA THR A 160 18.65 27.28 67.69
C THR A 160 17.98 26.43 68.77
N THR A 161 18.79 25.75 69.57
CA THR A 161 18.36 25.16 70.84
C THR A 161 18.19 26.26 71.89
N SER A 162 17.04 26.94 71.87
CA SER A 162 16.60 27.74 73.02
C SER A 162 15.11 28.02 72.91
N GLY A 163 14.33 27.53 73.89
CA GLY A 163 12.95 28.00 74.10
C GLY A 163 11.87 26.92 74.13
N PHE A 164 12.09 25.83 74.87
CA PHE A 164 10.97 25.04 75.41
C PHE A 164 10.99 25.16 76.93
N VAL A 165 10.35 26.21 77.46
CA VAL A 165 9.92 26.27 78.86
C VAL A 165 8.41 26.19 78.83
N ARG A 166 7.85 24.97 78.99
CA ARG A 166 6.46 24.81 79.43
C ARG A 166 6.49 24.70 80.94
N SER A 167 5.97 25.74 81.58
CA SER A 167 5.73 25.81 83.01
C SER A 167 4.80 24.68 83.46
N ALA A 168 5.22 23.96 84.49
CA ALA A 168 4.33 23.26 85.38
C ALA A 168 3.54 24.27 86.22
N ARG A 169 2.21 24.16 86.23
CA ARG A 169 1.39 24.45 87.42
C ARG A 169 0.25 23.44 87.47
N GLN A 170 0.23 22.74 88.60
CA GLN A 170 -0.88 21.95 89.13
C GLN A 170 -2.02 22.87 89.57
N CYS A 171 -3.24 22.48 89.24
CA CYS A 171 -4.41 22.39 90.12
C CYS A 171 -5.38 21.39 89.47
#